data_AF-A0A285EI95-F1
#
_entry.id   AF-A0A285EI95-F1
#
_cell.length_a   1.000
_cell.length_b   1.000
_cell.length_c   1.000
_cell.angle_alpha   90.00
_cell.angle_beta   90.00
_cell.angle_gamma   90.00
#
_symmetry.space_group_name_H-M   'P 1'
#
loop_
_entity.id
_entity.type
_entity.pdbx_description
1 polymer ?
#
loop_
_entity_poly.entity_id
_entity_poly.type
_entity_poly.pdbx_seq_one_letter_code
_entity_poly.pdbx_strand_id
1 'polypeptide(L)' 'MTTQTLSRRDLPAPGTRTRPRPDRSAWTCPNCQRVTDPPRKRCTDCGTSRY' A
#
# COMPACT_ATOMS: atom_id res chain seq x y z
N MET A 1 -42.08 -5.99 35.05
CA MET A 1 -42.00 -6.03 33.58
C MET A 1 -40.80 -5.17 33.18
N THR A 2 -39.62 -5.78 33.03
CA THR A 2 -38.35 -5.06 32.78
C THR A 2 -38.10 -4.96 31.29
N THR A 3 -38.14 -3.74 30.76
CA THR A 3 -37.85 -3.44 29.34
C THR A 3 -36.36 -3.59 29.07
N GLN A 4 -36.00 -4.58 28.24
CA GLN A 4 -34.65 -4.78 27.73
C GLN A 4 -34.38 -3.76 26.61
N THR A 5 -33.51 -2.78 26.88
CA THR A 5 -33.01 -1.83 25.89
C THR A 5 -31.93 -2.50 25.04
N LEU A 6 -32.31 -3.08 23.89
CA LEU A 6 -31.36 -3.69 22.95
C LEU A 6 -30.53 -2.63 22.21
N SER A 7 -29.21 -2.73 22.40
CA SER A 7 -28.16 -2.83 21.37
C SER A 7 -28.23 -1.91 20.14
N ARG A 8 -27.52 -0.78 20.18
CA ARG A 8 -27.15 0.02 19.00
C ARG A 8 -25.74 0.62 19.11
N ARG A 9 -24.71 -0.21 19.32
CA ARG A 9 -23.34 0.32 19.45
C ARG A 9 -22.23 -0.45 18.76
N ASP A 10 -22.52 -1.27 17.75
CA ASP A 10 -21.42 -1.82 16.95
C ASP A 10 -21.86 -2.13 15.53
N LEU A 11 -21.97 -1.08 14.70
CA LEU A 11 -21.85 -1.26 13.26
C LEU A 11 -20.44 -0.80 12.89
N PRO A 12 -19.57 -1.67 12.36
CA PRO A 12 -18.28 -1.23 11.88
C PRO A 12 -18.50 -0.23 10.75
N ALA A 13 -17.93 0.96 10.90
CA ALA A 13 -17.97 2.00 9.89
C ALA A 13 -17.52 1.43 8.53
N PRO A 14 -18.15 1.80 7.40
CA PRO A 14 -17.77 1.32 6.09
C PRO A 14 -16.32 1.69 5.86
N GLY A 15 -15.46 0.67 5.92
CA GLY A 15 -14.02 0.83 5.84
C GLY A 15 -13.66 1.66 4.62
N THR A 16 -12.93 2.75 4.87
CA THR A 16 -12.14 3.41 3.85
C THR A 16 -11.31 2.34 3.16
N ARG A 17 -11.76 1.90 1.97
CA ARG A 17 -10.96 1.10 1.05
C ARG A 17 -9.81 2.00 0.61
N THR A 18 -8.78 2.09 1.43
CA THR A 18 -7.46 2.50 1.02
C THR A 18 -6.97 1.38 0.12
N ARG A 19 -7.45 1.33 -1.14
CA ARG A 19 -6.75 0.53 -2.15
C ARG A 19 -5.32 1.05 -2.12
N PRO A 20 -4.31 0.22 -1.77
CA PRO A 20 -2.93 0.65 -1.94
C PRO A 20 -2.83 1.01 -3.42
N ARG A 21 -2.60 2.30 -3.70
CA ARG A 21 -2.42 2.75 -5.07
C ARG A 21 -1.27 1.89 -5.58
N PRO A 22 -1.47 1.06 -6.63
CA PRO A 22 -0.39 0.23 -7.12
C PRO A 22 0.76 1.19 -7.38
N ASP A 23 1.87 0.94 -6.73
CA ASP A 23 3.04 1.80 -6.79
C ASP A 23 3.58 1.68 -8.23
N ARG A 24 3.03 2.51 -9.13
CA ARG A 24 3.27 2.42 -10.58
C ARG A 24 4.68 2.82 -10.96
N SER A 25 5.53 3.13 -9.98
CA SER A 25 6.86 3.66 -10.20
C SER A 25 7.95 2.73 -9.69
N ALA A 26 7.61 1.62 -9.02
CA ALA A 26 8.52 0.52 -8.81
C ALA A 26 9.02 -0.03 -10.16
N TRP A 27 10.30 -0.33 -10.25
CA TRP A 27 10.92 -0.80 -11.48
C TRP A 27 12.00 -1.82 -11.25
N THR A 28 12.07 -2.80 -12.14
CA THR A 28 13.12 -3.82 -12.11
C THR A 28 14.38 -3.26 -12.74
N CYS A 29 15.49 -3.31 -12.01
CA CYS A 29 16.79 -2.88 -12.52
C CYS A 29 17.22 -3.78 -13.69
N PRO A 30 17.59 -3.24 -14.86
CA PRO A 30 18.03 -4.07 -15.99
C PRO A 30 19.37 -4.74 -15.72
N ASN A 31 20.19 -4.19 -14.82
CA ASN A 31 21.53 -4.70 -14.52
C ASN A 31 21.50 -5.89 -13.54
N CYS A 32 20.87 -5.71 -12.37
CA CYS A 32 20.85 -6.74 -11.32
C CYS A 32 19.49 -7.42 -11.11
N GLN A 33 18.47 -7.06 -11.91
CA GLN A 33 17.11 -7.61 -11.84
C GLN A 33 16.38 -7.39 -10.50
N ARG A 34 16.90 -6.53 -9.62
CA ARG A 34 16.25 -6.18 -8.36
C ARG A 34 15.17 -5.13 -8.56
N VAL A 35 14.05 -5.28 -7.85
CA VAL A 35 12.99 -4.26 -7.81
C VAL A 35 13.47 -3.05 -7.01
N THR A 36 13.34 -1.88 -7.60
CA THR A 36 13.67 -0.59 -7.01
C THR A 36 12.38 0.20 -6.81
N ASP A 37 12.09 0.54 -5.56
CA ASP A 37 10.93 1.36 -5.20
C ASP A 37 11.15 2.84 -5.56
N PRO A 38 10.10 3.57 -5.95
CA PRO A 38 10.17 5.00 -6.20
C PRO A 38 10.37 5.80 -4.90
N PRO A 39 10.73 7.09 -5.00
CA PRO A 39 11.01 7.88 -6.21
C PRO A 39 12.45 7.72 -6.74
N ARG A 40 13.12 6.61 -6.39
CA ARG A 40 14.56 6.43 -6.68
C ARG A 40 14.78 6.29 -8.18
N LYS A 41 15.65 7.16 -8.71
CA LYS A 41 16.11 7.14 -10.11
C LYS A 41 17.25 6.14 -10.36
N ARG A 42 17.88 5.64 -9.28
CA ARG A 42 19.00 4.70 -9.31
C ARG A 42 18.68 3.47 -8.46
N CYS A 43 19.14 2.31 -8.91
CA CYS A 43 19.04 1.08 -8.16
C CYS A 43 19.81 1.21 -6.84
N THR A 44 19.23 0.74 -5.75
CA THR A 44 19.84 0.76 -4.42
C THR A 44 20.97 -0.24 -4.24
N ASP A 45 21.01 -1.26 -5.10
CA ASP A 45 21.91 -2.40 -4.98
C ASP A 45 23.16 -2.20 -5.84
N CYS A 46 22.99 -1.94 -7.14
CA CYS A 46 24.10 -1.77 -8.09
C CYS A 46 24.33 -0.33 -8.57
N GLY A 47 23.46 0.63 -8.20
CA GLY A 47 23.61 2.04 -8.59
C GLY A 47 23.20 2.38 -10.03
N THR A 48 22.73 1.41 -10.82
CA THR A 48 22.27 1.64 -12.21
C THR A 48 21.14 2.66 -12.27
N SER A 49 21.26 3.64 -13.18
CA SER A 49 20.23 4.64 -13.48
C SER A 49 19.15 4.04 -14.39
N ARG A 50 17.89 4.44 -14.19
CA ARG A 50 16.78 4.10 -15.11
C ARG A 50 16.76 4.97 -16.37
N TYR A 51 17.55 6.05 -16.41
CA TYR A 51 17.73 6.96 -17.54
C TYR A 51 19.14 6.81 -18.12
#